data_AF-A0A3R7WFW1-F1
#
_entry.id   AF-A0A3R7WFW1-F1
#
_cell.length_a   1.000
_cell.length_b   1.000
_cell.length_c   1.000
_cell.angle_alpha   90.00
_cell.angle_beta   90.00
_cell.angle_gamma   90.00
#
_symmetry.space_group_name_H-M   'P 1'
#
loop_
_entity.id
_entity.type
_entity.pdbx_description
1 polymer ?
#
loop_
_entity_poly.entity_id
_entity_poly.type
_entity_poly.pdbx_seq_one_letter_code
_entity_poly.pdbx_strand_id
1 'polypeptide(L)'
;MMFPCLVAPSHDAIRRTIQVSVAFQAANLDLRKQASRLHHRIAHARSNAFIARTILCDSVKHREAVEDDIAALDADIFVTESAISTNQAMLTDLCHGQVEYEALLEETAAATTAKHDEFRAWGTAHANEKCQEAHIDNAIDVVQTHLRDAGVHDSTHMCRKLLSNGLIATVLNGLDVYPSNVRIQMDGIAILFQIVATTGTFPATHLQRMAYSVSTALLILRNSSAINYATDANLAAVGSFVSFATDASVEASALRSIHESVRVLHKQQRAIRLQCAARPNSMTFEIDEKQHSTADDATRHDVGDVRG
;
A
#
# COMPACT_ATOMS: atom_id res chain seq x y z
N MET A 1 40.01 115.48 -99.33
CA MET A 1 40.01 116.31 -98.12
C MET A 1 39.04 115.69 -97.12
N MET A 2 39.53 115.16 -96.00
CA MET A 2 38.68 114.64 -94.92
C MET A 2 38.40 115.80 -93.95
N PHE A 3 37.13 116.09 -93.64
CA PHE A 3 36.72 117.19 -92.75
C PHE A 3 36.89 116.80 -91.27
N PRO A 4 37.84 117.39 -90.53
CA PRO A 4 38.15 117.00 -89.14
C PRO A 4 36.96 117.15 -88.17
N CYS A 5 36.04 118.06 -88.47
CA CYS A 5 34.84 118.36 -87.68
C CYS A 5 33.77 117.25 -87.69
N LEU A 6 33.81 116.30 -88.62
CA LEU A 6 32.90 115.14 -88.66
C LEU A 6 33.57 113.83 -88.19
N VAL A 7 34.90 113.77 -88.23
CA VAL A 7 35.69 112.60 -87.82
C VAL A 7 35.84 112.52 -86.30
N ALA A 8 35.99 113.66 -85.60
CA ALA A 8 36.14 113.65 -84.15
C ALA A 8 34.89 113.16 -83.39
N PRO A 9 33.65 113.60 -83.70
CA PRO A 9 32.45 113.12 -83.01
C PRO A 9 32.16 111.64 -83.27
N SER A 10 32.46 111.14 -84.46
CA SER A 10 32.29 109.73 -84.81
C SER A 10 33.31 108.85 -84.09
N HIS A 11 34.57 109.28 -83.98
CA HIS A 11 35.58 108.61 -83.17
C HIS A 11 35.22 108.58 -81.67
N ASP A 12 34.65 109.66 -81.13
CA ASP A 12 34.17 109.70 -79.74
C ASP A 12 32.98 108.77 -79.50
N ALA A 13 32.03 108.70 -80.44
CA ALA A 13 30.92 107.76 -80.37
C ALA A 13 31.41 106.30 -80.42
N ILE A 14 32.36 105.99 -81.30
CA ILE A 14 33.00 104.67 -81.37
C ILE A 14 33.71 104.36 -80.06
N ARG A 15 34.48 105.31 -79.51
CA ARG A 15 35.20 105.15 -78.23
C ARG A 15 34.24 104.85 -77.07
N ARG A 16 33.13 105.60 -76.95
CA ARG A 16 32.10 105.35 -75.92
C ARG A 16 31.45 103.99 -76.08
N THR A 17 31.15 103.59 -77.32
CA THR A 17 30.56 102.27 -77.60
C THR A 17 31.51 101.13 -77.20
N ILE A 18 32.81 101.27 -77.48
CA ILE A 18 33.84 100.33 -77.04
C ILE A 18 33.89 100.26 -75.50
N GLN A 19 33.87 101.40 -74.81
CA GLN A 19 33.88 101.43 -73.34
C GLN A 19 32.65 100.74 -72.73
N VAL A 20 31.46 100.96 -73.28
CA VAL A 20 30.23 100.27 -72.85
C VAL A 20 30.33 98.77 -73.10
N SER A 21 30.84 98.35 -74.27
CA SER A 21 31.05 96.93 -74.58
C SER A 21 32.04 96.26 -73.62
N VAL A 22 33.15 96.93 -73.27
CA VAL A 22 34.13 96.42 -72.31
C VAL A 22 33.50 96.28 -70.92
N ALA A 23 32.74 97.29 -70.46
CA ALA A 23 32.04 97.22 -69.18
C ALA A 23 31.01 96.08 -69.15
N PHE A 24 30.26 95.89 -70.24
CA PHE A 24 29.29 94.81 -70.38
C PHE A 24 29.97 93.43 -70.40
N GLN A 25 31.11 93.28 -71.08
CA GLN A 25 31.90 92.05 -71.06
C GLN A 25 32.45 91.73 -69.66
N ALA A 26 32.91 92.73 -68.92
CA ALA A 26 33.36 92.57 -67.54
C ALA A 26 32.21 92.13 -66.61
N ALA A 27 31.04 92.76 -66.72
CA ALA A 27 29.85 92.37 -65.97
C ALA A 27 29.39 90.94 -66.31
N ASN A 28 29.39 90.56 -67.58
CA ASN A 28 29.08 89.18 -67.99
C ASN A 28 30.09 88.16 -67.45
N LEU A 29 31.39 88.50 -67.43
CA LEU A 29 32.40 87.63 -66.86
C LEU A 29 32.19 87.44 -65.35
N ASP A 30 31.83 88.50 -64.63
CA ASP A 30 31.53 88.42 -63.19
C ASP A 30 30.28 87.58 -62.92
N LEU A 31 29.19 87.82 -63.66
CA LEU A 31 27.96 87.01 -63.56
C LEU A 31 28.23 85.53 -63.85
N ARG A 32 29.07 85.20 -64.84
CA ARG A 32 29.46 83.80 -65.11
C ARG A 32 30.26 83.20 -63.95
N LYS A 33 31.17 83.95 -63.33
CA LYS A 33 31.90 83.49 -62.14
C LYS A 33 30.95 83.27 -60.95
N GLN A 34 30.01 84.17 -60.72
CA GLN A 34 29.00 84.02 -59.67
C GLN A 34 28.09 82.81 -59.92
N ALA A 35 27.61 82.63 -61.16
CA ALA A 35 26.80 81.49 -61.55
C ALA A 35 27.56 80.16 -61.37
N SER A 36 28.85 80.11 -61.72
CA SER A 36 29.69 78.92 -61.51
C SER A 36 29.85 78.59 -60.02
N ARG A 37 30.10 79.60 -59.18
CA ARG A 37 30.17 79.41 -57.72
C ARG A 37 28.85 78.92 -57.13
N LEU A 38 27.72 79.47 -57.58
CA LEU A 38 26.39 79.04 -57.18
C LEU A 38 26.12 77.59 -57.60
N HIS A 39 26.44 77.21 -58.84
CA HIS A 39 26.32 75.82 -59.29
C HIS A 39 27.13 74.86 -58.44
N HIS A 40 28.37 75.21 -58.10
CA HIS A 40 29.21 74.39 -57.25
C HIS A 40 28.63 74.23 -55.83
N ARG A 41 28.14 75.33 -55.23
CA ARG A 41 27.46 75.29 -53.92
C ARG A 41 26.20 74.43 -53.95
N ILE A 42 25.39 74.54 -55.01
CA ILE A 42 24.18 73.72 -55.18
C ILE A 42 24.55 72.24 -55.30
N ALA A 43 25.56 71.90 -56.10
CA ALA A 43 26.02 70.52 -56.25
C ALA A 43 26.53 69.95 -54.92
N HIS A 44 27.31 70.73 -54.16
CA HIS A 44 27.79 70.34 -52.85
C HIS A 44 26.65 70.14 -51.84
N ALA A 45 25.69 71.07 -51.79
CA ALA A 45 24.51 70.96 -50.93
C ALA A 45 23.66 69.73 -51.26
N ARG A 46 23.49 69.41 -52.56
CA ARG A 46 22.79 68.19 -53.01
C ARG A 46 23.51 66.92 -52.55
N SER A 47 24.84 66.88 -52.66
CA SER A 47 25.66 65.76 -52.19
C SER A 47 25.49 65.56 -50.68
N ASN A 48 25.60 66.64 -49.90
CA ASN A 48 25.44 66.58 -48.44
C ASN A 48 24.04 66.15 -48.03
N ALA A 49 22.99 66.64 -48.71
CA ALA A 49 21.63 66.24 -48.44
C ALA A 49 21.40 64.74 -48.73
N PHE A 50 22.00 64.21 -49.79
CA PHE A 50 21.95 62.78 -50.08
C PHE A 50 22.62 61.96 -48.98
N ILE A 51 23.84 62.31 -48.57
CA ILE A 51 24.57 61.62 -47.50
C ILE A 51 23.78 61.65 -46.19
N ALA A 52 23.28 62.82 -45.79
CA ALA A 52 22.48 62.96 -44.57
C ALA A 52 21.22 62.09 -44.60
N ARG A 53 20.55 62.01 -45.76
CA ARG A 53 19.37 61.15 -45.94
C ARG A 53 19.72 59.67 -45.82
N THR A 54 20.84 59.24 -46.38
CA THR A 54 21.31 57.85 -46.26
C THR A 54 21.60 57.49 -44.80
N ILE A 55 22.34 58.34 -44.08
CA ILE A 55 22.63 58.13 -42.65
C ILE A 55 21.34 58.05 -41.84
N LEU A 56 20.36 58.91 -42.12
CA LEU A 56 19.08 58.88 -41.43
C LEU A 56 18.30 57.59 -41.72
N CYS A 57 18.28 57.14 -42.98
CA CYS A 57 17.67 55.86 -43.35
C CYS A 57 18.34 54.67 -42.64
N ASP A 58 19.66 54.64 -42.58
CA ASP A 58 20.39 53.57 -41.90
C ASP A 58 20.15 53.59 -40.38
N SER A 59 20.07 54.78 -39.78
CA SER A 59 19.71 54.93 -38.36
C SER A 59 18.30 54.46 -38.04
N VAL A 60 17.33 54.69 -38.93
CA VAL A 60 15.95 54.20 -38.77
C VAL A 60 15.93 52.67 -38.82
N LYS A 61 16.58 52.06 -39.83
CA LYS A 61 16.68 50.60 -39.94
C LYS A 61 17.36 49.96 -38.73
N HIS A 62 18.42 50.58 -38.23
CA HIS A 62 19.10 50.09 -37.04
C HIS A 62 18.20 50.15 -35.81
N ARG A 63 17.38 51.21 -35.67
CA ARG A 63 16.42 51.31 -34.58
C ARG A 63 15.34 50.24 -34.67
N GLU A 64 14.78 50.02 -35.86
CA GLU A 64 13.79 48.95 -36.10
C GLU A 64 14.35 47.58 -35.70
N ALA A 65 15.59 47.27 -36.10
CA ALA A 65 16.24 46.01 -35.71
C ALA A 65 16.43 45.88 -34.20
N VAL A 66 16.80 46.97 -33.50
CA VAL A 66 16.93 46.97 -32.04
C VAL A 66 15.57 46.81 -31.36
N GLU A 67 14.50 47.40 -31.90
CA GLU A 67 13.14 47.22 -31.38
C GLU A 67 12.67 45.77 -31.52
N ASP A 68 12.97 45.12 -32.65
CA ASP A 68 12.69 43.70 -32.86
C ASP A 68 13.48 42.82 -31.88
N ASP A 69 14.77 43.10 -31.66
CA ASP A 69 15.62 42.38 -30.69
C ASP A 69 15.10 42.54 -29.26
N ILE A 70 14.63 43.73 -28.87
CA ILE A 70 14.02 43.99 -27.56
C ILE A 70 12.74 43.16 -27.40
N ALA A 71 11.87 43.14 -28.42
CA ALA A 71 10.64 42.37 -28.36
C ALA A 71 10.90 40.85 -28.24
N ALA A 72 11.92 40.34 -28.93
CA ALA A 72 12.35 38.96 -28.80
C ALA A 72 12.88 38.67 -27.39
N LEU A 73 13.72 39.56 -26.86
CA LEU A 73 14.29 39.41 -25.52
C LEU A 73 13.21 39.45 -24.42
N ASP A 74 12.21 40.33 -24.54
CA ASP A 74 11.09 40.40 -23.60
C ASP A 74 10.28 39.09 -23.59
N ALA A 75 10.08 38.46 -24.76
CA ALA A 75 9.43 37.16 -24.84
C ALA A 75 10.25 36.06 -24.16
N ASP A 76 11.57 36.03 -24.37
CA ASP A 76 12.47 35.07 -23.73
C ASP A 76 12.54 35.26 -22.21
N ILE A 77 12.55 36.51 -21.74
CA ILE A 77 12.47 36.85 -20.31
C ILE A 77 11.17 36.30 -19.72
N PHE A 78 10.03 36.54 -20.36
CA PHE A 78 8.74 36.05 -19.87
C PHE A 78 8.70 34.51 -19.77
N VAL A 79 9.21 33.80 -20.78
CA VAL A 79 9.31 32.33 -20.76
C VAL A 79 10.20 31.87 -19.60
N THR A 80 11.35 32.54 -19.41
CA THR A 80 12.30 32.21 -18.34
C THR A 80 11.70 32.46 -16.95
N GLU A 81 11.01 33.57 -16.74
CA GLU A 81 10.32 33.88 -15.48
C GLU A 81 9.24 32.83 -15.17
N SER A 82 8.46 32.42 -16.17
CA SER A 82 7.47 31.35 -16.01
C SER A 82 8.13 30.01 -15.62
N ALA A 83 9.27 29.67 -16.22
CA ALA A 83 10.02 28.47 -15.88
C ALA A 83 10.58 28.52 -14.45
N ILE A 84 11.11 29.68 -14.03
CA ILE A 84 11.58 29.91 -12.65
C ILE A 84 10.43 29.71 -11.66
N SER A 85 9.26 30.31 -11.92
CA SER A 85 8.10 30.17 -11.05
C SER A 85 7.66 28.71 -10.90
N THR A 86 7.67 27.96 -12.01
CA THR A 86 7.32 26.53 -12.02
C THR A 86 8.32 25.71 -11.20
N ASN A 87 9.62 25.94 -11.39
CA ASN A 87 10.66 25.25 -10.63
C ASN A 87 10.60 25.57 -9.13
N GLN A 88 10.23 26.81 -8.78
CA GLN A 88 10.10 27.21 -7.38
C GLN A 88 8.90 26.53 -6.69
N ALA A 89 7.79 26.33 -7.41
CA ALA A 89 6.67 25.52 -6.94
C ALA A 89 7.10 24.06 -6.70
N MET A 90 7.78 23.45 -7.68
CA MET A 90 8.30 22.07 -7.56
C MET A 90 9.25 21.90 -6.37
N LEU A 91 10.15 22.86 -6.13
CA LEU A 91 11.04 22.83 -4.97
C LEU A 91 10.28 22.91 -3.65
N THR A 92 9.22 23.72 -3.60
CA THR A 92 8.38 23.85 -2.40
C THR A 92 7.66 22.54 -2.09
N ASP A 93 7.11 21.89 -3.12
CA ASP A 93 6.46 20.58 -3.00
C ASP A 93 7.45 19.50 -2.55
N LEU A 94 8.67 19.50 -3.11
CA LEU A 94 9.72 18.57 -2.71
C LEU A 94 10.13 18.77 -1.23
N CYS A 95 10.29 20.02 -0.80
CA CYS A 95 10.58 20.34 0.59
C CYS A 95 9.46 19.89 1.53
N HIS A 96 8.20 20.04 1.11
CA HIS A 96 7.06 19.54 1.89
C HIS A 96 7.09 18.02 2.02
N GLY A 97 7.28 17.31 0.89
CA GLY A 97 7.40 15.85 0.88
C GLY A 97 8.58 15.33 1.71
N GLN A 98 9.69 16.06 1.76
CA GLN A 98 10.82 15.72 2.62
C GLN A 98 10.43 15.77 4.11
N VAL A 99 9.72 16.82 4.54
CA VAL A 99 9.26 16.95 5.94
C VAL A 99 8.29 15.83 6.31
N GLU A 100 7.36 15.48 5.41
CA GLU A 100 6.44 14.35 5.63
C GLU A 100 7.19 13.01 5.75
N TYR A 101 8.18 12.79 4.90
CA TYR A 101 9.00 11.58 4.94
C TYR A 101 9.84 11.50 6.22
N GLU A 102 10.45 12.60 6.66
CA GLU A 102 11.18 12.67 7.92
C GLU A 102 10.28 12.38 9.12
N ALA A 103 9.05 12.91 9.14
CA ALA A 103 8.07 12.63 10.18
C ALA A 103 7.67 11.13 10.22
N LEU A 104 7.44 10.52 9.05
CA LEU A 104 7.15 9.09 8.94
C LEU A 104 8.33 8.23 9.40
N LEU A 105 9.57 8.63 9.10
CA LEU A 105 10.76 7.94 9.60
C LEU A 105 10.86 7.99 11.13
N GLU A 106 10.57 9.14 11.74
CA GLU A 106 10.53 9.27 13.20
C GLU A 106 9.43 8.40 13.82
N GLU A 107 8.22 8.42 13.26
CA GLU A 107 7.10 7.60 13.72
C GLU A 107 7.41 6.10 13.60
N THR A 108 7.97 5.67 12.47
CA THR A 108 8.33 4.27 12.26
C THR A 108 9.49 3.82 13.17
N ALA A 109 10.47 4.68 13.44
CA ALA A 109 11.54 4.40 14.40
C ALA A 109 10.98 4.26 15.83
N ALA A 110 10.06 5.14 16.23
CA ALA A 110 9.38 5.08 17.52
C ALA A 110 8.54 3.79 17.65
N ALA A 111 7.74 3.44 16.64
CA ALA A 111 6.94 2.23 16.62
C ALA A 111 7.81 0.96 16.67
N THR A 112 8.94 0.95 15.97
CA THR A 112 9.90 -0.18 16.00
C THR A 112 10.51 -0.35 17.38
N THR A 113 10.87 0.75 18.03
CA THR A 113 11.42 0.73 19.40
C THR A 113 10.38 0.22 20.39
N ALA A 114 9.14 0.73 20.31
CA ALA A 114 8.04 0.28 21.15
C ALA A 114 7.77 -1.24 20.98
N LYS A 115 7.76 -1.74 19.73
CA LYS A 115 7.61 -3.18 19.47
C LYS A 115 8.78 -3.98 20.03
N HIS A 116 10.00 -3.49 19.91
CA HIS A 116 11.17 -4.17 20.48
C HIS A 116 11.09 -4.26 22.01
N ASP A 117 10.63 -3.20 22.68
CA ASP A 117 10.43 -3.20 24.13
C ASP A 117 9.28 -4.14 24.56
N GLU A 118 8.17 -4.19 23.80
CA GLU A 118 7.11 -5.19 24.00
C GLU A 118 7.64 -6.63 23.90
N PHE A 119 8.42 -6.94 22.86
CA PHE A 119 9.03 -8.26 22.70
C PHE A 119 10.01 -8.59 23.83
N ARG A 120 10.79 -7.61 24.29
CA ARG A 120 11.70 -7.79 25.44
C ARG A 120 10.91 -8.10 26.70
N ALA A 121 9.85 -7.34 26.99
CA ALA A 121 8.99 -7.57 28.15
C ALA A 121 8.33 -8.96 28.10
N TRP A 122 7.79 -9.35 26.94
CA TRP A 122 7.22 -10.67 26.73
C TRP A 122 8.26 -11.79 26.93
N GLY A 123 9.47 -11.62 26.40
CA GLY A 123 10.58 -12.56 26.61
C GLY A 123 10.96 -12.71 28.09
N THR A 124 10.99 -11.63 28.85
CA THR A 124 11.24 -11.70 30.31
C THR A 124 10.10 -12.39 31.06
N ALA A 125 8.84 -12.14 30.71
CA ALA A 125 7.68 -12.81 31.30
C ALA A 125 7.73 -14.31 31.02
N HIS A 126 7.97 -14.71 29.76
CA HIS A 126 8.07 -16.11 29.36
C HIS A 126 9.21 -16.85 30.08
N ALA A 127 10.38 -16.20 30.24
CA ALA A 127 11.48 -16.76 31.01
C ALA A 127 11.11 -17.01 32.49
N ASN A 128 10.33 -16.09 33.08
CA ASN A 128 9.85 -16.23 34.46
C ASN A 128 8.81 -17.34 34.59
N GLU A 129 7.85 -17.44 33.66
CA GLU A 129 6.87 -18.54 33.61
C GLU A 129 7.57 -19.90 33.49
N LYS A 130 8.58 -20.01 32.62
CA LYS A 130 9.36 -21.25 32.47
C LYS A 130 10.11 -21.63 33.75
N CYS A 131 10.60 -20.65 34.51
CA CYS A 131 11.21 -20.90 35.82
C CYS A 131 10.18 -21.41 36.84
N GLN A 132 8.97 -20.84 36.84
CA GLN A 132 7.87 -21.30 37.69
C GLN A 132 7.41 -22.71 37.31
N GLU A 133 7.29 -23.02 36.03
CA GLU A 133 6.96 -24.36 35.53
C GLU A 133 8.00 -25.39 36.00
N ALA A 134 9.29 -25.10 35.84
CA ALA A 134 10.35 -25.97 36.34
C ALA A 134 10.30 -26.17 37.87
N HIS A 135 9.90 -25.15 38.62
CA HIS A 135 9.69 -25.27 40.06
C HIS A 135 8.48 -26.15 40.40
N ILE A 136 7.38 -26.05 39.64
CA ILE A 136 6.19 -26.89 39.81
C ILE A 136 6.51 -28.35 39.45
N ASP A 137 7.22 -28.59 38.35
CA ASP A 137 7.63 -29.94 37.94
C ASP A 137 8.49 -30.60 39.00
N ASN A 138 9.49 -29.88 39.53
CA ASN A 138 10.28 -30.37 40.65
C ASN A 138 9.41 -30.70 41.88
N ALA A 139 8.40 -29.88 42.19
CA ALA A 139 7.48 -30.15 43.29
C ALA A 139 6.59 -31.38 43.02
N ILE A 140 6.14 -31.58 41.78
CA ILE A 140 5.38 -32.76 41.36
C ILE A 140 6.26 -34.01 41.49
N ASP A 141 7.50 -33.98 41.04
CA ASP A 141 8.45 -35.10 41.18
C ASP A 141 8.67 -35.46 42.66
N VAL A 142 8.80 -34.47 43.53
CA VAL A 142 8.86 -34.69 44.98
C VAL A 142 7.56 -35.33 45.49
N VAL A 143 6.38 -34.86 45.11
CA VAL A 143 5.11 -35.48 45.53
C VAL A 143 4.97 -36.89 44.98
N GLN A 144 5.37 -37.15 43.74
CA GLN A 144 5.33 -38.47 43.13
C GLN A 144 6.27 -39.46 43.82
N THR A 145 7.48 -39.03 44.21
CA THR A 145 8.38 -39.87 45.01
C THR A 145 7.76 -40.19 46.38
N HIS A 146 7.17 -39.21 47.07
CA HIS A 146 6.47 -39.44 48.33
C HIS A 146 5.26 -40.38 48.19
N LEU A 147 4.47 -40.25 47.12
CA LEU A 147 3.32 -41.14 46.85
C LEU A 147 3.76 -42.57 46.49
N ARG A 148 4.90 -42.71 45.81
CA ARG A 148 5.52 -44.01 45.50
C ARG A 148 6.04 -44.68 46.77
N ASP A 149 6.68 -43.93 47.66
CA ASP A 149 7.14 -44.40 48.97
C ASP A 149 5.98 -44.72 49.93
N ALA A 150 4.86 -44.00 49.82
CA ALA A 150 3.63 -44.25 50.56
C ALA A 150 2.75 -45.39 50.00
N GLY A 151 3.14 -46.03 48.89
CA GLY A 151 2.48 -47.23 48.36
C GLY A 151 1.09 -47.00 47.72
N VAL A 152 0.77 -45.79 47.24
CA VAL A 152 -0.57 -45.45 46.70
C VAL A 152 -0.73 -45.85 45.22
N HIS A 153 -0.30 -47.05 44.84
CA HIS A 153 -0.49 -47.60 43.48
C HIS A 153 -1.79 -48.41 43.33
N ASP A 154 -2.81 -48.15 44.18
CA ASP A 154 -3.99 -49.01 44.36
C ASP A 154 -5.27 -48.51 43.62
N SER A 155 -5.12 -47.66 42.60
CA SER A 155 -6.26 -47.17 41.79
C SER A 155 -6.95 -48.29 40.99
N THR A 156 -6.23 -49.35 40.62
CA THR A 156 -6.80 -50.53 39.96
C THR A 156 -7.61 -51.43 40.91
N HIS A 157 -7.37 -51.36 42.22
CA HIS A 157 -8.08 -52.14 43.24
C HIS A 157 -9.37 -51.45 43.70
N MET A 158 -9.42 -50.11 43.77
CA MET A 158 -10.68 -49.38 44.00
C MET A 158 -11.70 -49.58 42.87
N CYS A 159 -11.27 -49.55 41.60
CA CYS A 159 -12.17 -49.85 40.47
C CYS A 159 -12.75 -51.25 40.56
N ARG A 160 -11.93 -52.25 40.93
CA ARG A 160 -12.39 -53.64 41.12
C ARG A 160 -13.39 -53.77 42.26
N LYS A 161 -13.19 -53.06 43.38
CA LYS A 161 -14.12 -53.01 44.53
C LYS A 161 -15.44 -52.31 44.22
N LEU A 162 -15.41 -51.22 43.45
CA LEU A 162 -16.64 -50.50 43.07
C LEU A 162 -17.49 -51.32 42.09
N LEU A 163 -16.86 -52.04 41.17
CA LEU A 163 -17.52 -52.97 40.26
C LEU A 163 -18.17 -54.15 41.01
N SER A 164 -17.51 -54.70 42.04
CA SER A 164 -18.08 -55.77 42.88
C SER A 164 -19.23 -55.31 43.78
N ASN A 165 -19.33 -54.01 44.08
CA ASN A 165 -20.35 -53.44 44.98
C ASN A 165 -21.62 -52.97 44.26
N GLY A 166 -21.88 -53.43 43.04
CA GLY A 166 -23.13 -53.13 42.32
C GLY A 166 -23.18 -51.76 41.64
N LEU A 167 -22.04 -51.08 41.43
CA LEU A 167 -21.97 -49.80 40.71
C LEU A 167 -22.66 -49.87 39.34
N ILE A 168 -22.43 -50.96 38.59
CA ILE A 168 -23.05 -51.18 37.28
C ILE A 168 -24.58 -51.18 37.40
N ALA A 169 -25.13 -51.89 38.38
CA ALA A 169 -26.57 -51.95 38.60
C ALA A 169 -27.14 -50.58 39.01
N THR A 170 -26.44 -49.83 39.87
CA THR A 170 -26.83 -48.48 40.29
C THR A 170 -26.83 -47.49 39.13
N VAL A 171 -25.80 -47.51 38.29
CA VAL A 171 -25.71 -46.63 37.11
C VAL A 171 -26.81 -46.97 36.11
N LEU A 172 -27.04 -48.24 35.79
CA LEU A 172 -28.12 -48.66 34.90
C LEU A 172 -29.50 -48.29 35.46
N ASN A 173 -29.73 -48.47 36.76
CA ASN A 173 -30.97 -48.03 37.42
C ASN A 173 -31.13 -46.50 37.33
N GLY A 174 -30.07 -45.73 37.53
CA GLY A 174 -30.11 -44.28 37.42
C GLY A 174 -30.46 -43.79 36.00
N LEU A 175 -29.89 -44.45 34.99
CA LEU A 175 -30.19 -44.18 33.58
C LEU A 175 -31.65 -44.52 33.23
N ASP A 176 -32.18 -45.63 33.76
CA ASP A 176 -33.54 -46.08 33.47
C ASP A 176 -34.62 -45.27 34.23
N VAL A 177 -34.36 -44.85 35.47
CA VAL A 177 -35.31 -44.09 36.31
C VAL A 177 -35.40 -42.62 35.89
N TYR A 178 -34.31 -42.04 35.38
CA TYR A 178 -34.25 -40.62 35.01
C TYR A 178 -33.92 -40.40 33.53
N PRO A 179 -34.74 -40.91 32.59
CA PRO A 179 -34.47 -40.82 31.16
C PRO A 179 -34.40 -39.36 30.67
N SER A 180 -35.26 -38.47 31.17
CA SER A 180 -35.29 -37.07 30.71
C SER A 180 -34.18 -36.18 31.29
N ASN A 181 -33.41 -36.66 32.26
CA ASN A 181 -32.36 -35.84 32.89
C ASN A 181 -31.04 -35.94 32.13
N VAL A 182 -30.79 -34.96 31.27
CA VAL A 182 -29.62 -34.90 30.37
C VAL A 182 -28.29 -35.05 31.12
N ARG A 183 -28.13 -34.48 32.33
CA ARG A 183 -26.88 -34.60 33.10
C ARG A 183 -26.68 -36.03 33.61
N ILE A 184 -27.71 -36.64 34.17
CA ILE A 184 -27.65 -38.04 34.64
C ILE A 184 -27.36 -38.99 33.46
N GLN A 185 -27.97 -38.75 32.31
CA GLN A 185 -27.72 -39.53 31.10
C GLN A 185 -26.26 -39.41 30.64
N MET A 186 -25.72 -38.19 30.59
CA MET A 186 -24.32 -37.94 30.22
C MET A 186 -23.32 -38.59 31.18
N ASP A 187 -23.48 -38.35 32.48
CA ASP A 187 -22.56 -38.84 33.50
C ASP A 187 -22.65 -40.37 33.60
N GLY A 188 -23.86 -40.93 33.51
CA GLY A 188 -24.08 -42.38 33.58
C GLY A 188 -23.45 -43.14 32.42
N ILE A 189 -23.58 -42.67 31.17
CA ILE A 189 -22.90 -43.34 30.05
C ILE A 189 -21.39 -43.11 30.05
N ALA A 190 -20.90 -41.96 30.52
CA ALA A 190 -19.47 -41.72 30.66
C ALA A 190 -18.84 -42.72 31.64
N ILE A 191 -19.52 -43.02 32.76
CA ILE A 191 -19.09 -44.06 33.70
C ILE A 191 -19.07 -45.44 33.03
N LEU A 192 -20.10 -45.80 32.26
CA LEU A 192 -20.14 -47.09 31.56
C LEU A 192 -19.02 -47.22 30.52
N PHE A 193 -18.75 -46.17 29.73
CA PHE A 193 -17.66 -46.16 28.76
C PHE A 193 -16.30 -46.24 29.43
N GLN A 194 -16.12 -45.52 30.55
CA GLN A 194 -14.87 -45.57 31.30
C GLN A 194 -14.62 -46.96 31.89
N ILE A 195 -15.68 -47.66 32.36
CA ILE A 195 -15.57 -49.04 32.81
C ILE A 195 -15.07 -49.91 31.65
N VAL A 196 -15.73 -49.88 30.50
CA VAL A 196 -15.32 -50.68 29.32
C VAL A 196 -13.88 -50.34 28.89
N ALA A 197 -13.51 -49.05 28.85
CA ALA A 197 -12.18 -48.61 28.46
C ALA A 197 -11.08 -49.06 29.45
N THR A 198 -11.39 -49.16 30.74
CA THR A 198 -10.42 -49.52 31.78
C THR A 198 -10.33 -51.02 32.03
N THR A 199 -11.43 -51.76 31.94
CA THR A 199 -11.48 -53.20 32.23
C THR A 199 -11.47 -54.08 30.99
N GLY A 200 -11.77 -53.53 29.81
CA GLY A 200 -11.91 -54.27 28.55
C GLY A 200 -13.02 -55.33 28.56
N THR A 201 -13.82 -55.40 29.63
CA THR A 201 -14.80 -56.46 29.87
C THR A 201 -16.01 -55.91 30.64
N PHE A 202 -17.19 -56.45 30.38
CA PHE A 202 -18.42 -56.08 31.06
C PHE A 202 -19.21 -57.34 31.45
N PRO A 203 -19.83 -57.41 32.64
CA PRO A 203 -20.59 -58.60 33.05
C PRO A 203 -21.72 -58.92 32.08
N ALA A 204 -21.75 -60.16 31.58
CA ALA A 204 -22.70 -60.62 30.56
C ALA A 204 -24.17 -60.41 30.98
N THR A 205 -24.48 -60.53 32.27
CA THR A 205 -25.83 -60.33 32.84
C THR A 205 -26.38 -58.91 32.67
N HIS A 206 -25.50 -57.92 32.51
CA HIS A 206 -25.88 -56.51 32.38
C HIS A 206 -25.64 -55.96 30.98
N LEU A 207 -25.02 -56.74 30.09
CA LEU A 207 -24.56 -56.31 28.78
C LEU A 207 -25.72 -55.85 27.87
N GLN A 208 -26.81 -56.62 27.81
CA GLN A 208 -27.99 -56.27 27.00
C GLN A 208 -28.71 -55.04 27.55
N ARG A 209 -28.89 -54.96 28.87
CA ARG A 209 -29.49 -53.81 29.55
C ARG A 209 -28.64 -52.55 29.33
N MET A 210 -27.32 -52.66 29.45
CA MET A 210 -26.39 -51.57 29.18
C MET A 210 -26.53 -51.02 27.76
N ALA A 211 -26.57 -51.89 26.75
CA ALA A 211 -26.72 -51.45 25.37
C ALA A 211 -28.05 -50.70 25.14
N TYR A 212 -29.13 -51.15 25.79
CA TYR A 212 -30.42 -50.47 25.73
C TYR A 212 -30.41 -49.11 26.44
N SER A 213 -29.85 -49.04 27.66
CA SER A 213 -29.74 -47.78 28.41
C SER A 213 -28.82 -46.79 27.70
N VAL A 214 -27.71 -47.24 27.10
CA VAL A 214 -26.81 -46.40 26.29
C VAL A 214 -27.49 -45.91 25.02
N SER A 215 -28.21 -46.77 24.31
CA SER A 215 -29.02 -46.37 23.14
C SER A 215 -30.01 -45.25 23.49
N THR A 216 -30.71 -45.42 24.62
CA THR A 216 -31.71 -44.46 25.09
C THR A 216 -31.06 -43.15 25.51
N ALA A 217 -29.98 -43.21 26.29
CA ALA A 217 -29.21 -42.04 26.72
C ALA A 217 -28.69 -41.21 25.54
N LEU A 218 -28.13 -41.86 24.52
CA LEU A 218 -27.63 -41.19 23.31
C LEU A 218 -28.75 -40.52 22.50
N LEU A 219 -29.95 -41.12 22.48
CA LEU A 219 -31.14 -40.50 21.87
C LEU A 219 -31.52 -39.19 22.58
N ILE A 220 -31.41 -39.16 23.91
CA ILE A 220 -31.72 -37.98 24.72
C ILE A 220 -30.63 -36.92 24.55
N LEU A 221 -29.36 -37.32 24.59
CA LEU A 221 -28.22 -36.42 24.48
C LEU A 221 -28.12 -35.78 23.10
N ARG A 222 -28.38 -36.51 22.01
CA ARG A 222 -28.37 -35.94 20.64
C ARG A 222 -29.51 -34.94 20.42
N ASN A 223 -30.60 -35.06 21.18
CA ASN A 223 -31.76 -34.18 21.08
C ASN A 223 -31.70 -33.01 22.08
N SER A 224 -30.72 -32.99 22.97
CA SER A 224 -30.55 -31.93 23.96
C SER A 224 -29.80 -30.75 23.37
N SER A 225 -30.34 -29.55 23.56
CA SER A 225 -29.65 -28.27 23.28
C SER A 225 -28.88 -27.74 24.50
N ALA A 226 -29.08 -28.32 25.68
CA ALA A 226 -28.53 -27.82 26.94
C ALA A 226 -27.05 -28.20 27.15
N ILE A 227 -26.60 -29.30 26.55
CA ILE A 227 -25.23 -29.81 26.69
C ILE A 227 -24.72 -30.20 25.31
N ASN A 228 -23.55 -29.68 24.92
CA ASN A 228 -22.88 -30.12 23.70
C ASN A 228 -22.19 -31.46 23.93
N TYR A 229 -22.90 -32.55 23.66
CA TYR A 229 -22.35 -33.90 23.79
C TYR A 229 -21.47 -34.31 22.60
N ALA A 230 -21.56 -33.62 21.46
CA ALA A 230 -20.88 -33.96 20.20
C ALA A 230 -19.41 -33.50 20.17
N THR A 231 -18.63 -33.84 21.18
CA THR A 231 -17.17 -33.58 21.25
C THR A 231 -16.37 -34.77 20.71
N ASP A 232 -15.13 -34.54 20.29
CA ASP A 232 -14.25 -35.61 19.78
C ASP A 232 -14.03 -36.71 20.81
N ALA A 233 -13.83 -36.34 22.08
CA ALA A 233 -13.61 -37.29 23.17
C ALA A 233 -14.83 -38.20 23.39
N ASN A 234 -16.04 -37.64 23.39
CA ASN A 234 -17.27 -38.40 23.58
C ASN A 234 -17.56 -39.33 22.40
N LEU A 235 -17.35 -38.86 21.18
CA LEU A 235 -17.55 -39.68 19.97
C LEU A 235 -16.55 -40.83 19.89
N ALA A 236 -15.29 -40.60 20.29
CA ALA A 236 -14.30 -41.67 20.42
C ALA A 236 -14.70 -42.71 21.48
N ALA A 237 -15.20 -42.27 22.64
CA ALA A 237 -15.66 -43.16 23.70
C ALA A 237 -16.86 -44.03 23.26
N VAL A 238 -17.83 -43.44 22.55
CA VAL A 238 -18.97 -44.20 22.00
C VAL A 238 -18.49 -45.17 20.92
N GLY A 239 -17.53 -44.78 20.07
CA GLY A 239 -16.94 -45.66 19.06
C GLY A 239 -16.27 -46.89 19.67
N SER A 240 -15.44 -46.70 20.71
CA SER A 240 -14.80 -47.79 21.46
C SER A 240 -15.84 -48.71 22.10
N PHE A 241 -16.92 -48.15 22.65
CA PHE A 241 -18.03 -48.93 23.20
C PHE A 241 -18.76 -49.77 22.14
N VAL A 242 -19.02 -49.20 20.96
CA VAL A 242 -19.67 -49.91 19.85
C VAL A 242 -18.81 -51.07 19.35
N SER A 243 -17.48 -50.89 19.26
CA SER A 243 -16.56 -51.98 18.93
C SER A 243 -16.67 -53.11 19.95
N PHE A 244 -16.58 -52.77 21.24
CA PHE A 244 -16.72 -53.74 22.33
C PHE A 244 -18.08 -54.48 22.29
N ALA A 245 -19.18 -53.76 22.10
CA ALA A 245 -20.52 -54.34 22.09
C ALA A 245 -20.79 -55.22 20.84
N THR A 246 -20.11 -54.93 19.73
CA THR A 246 -20.14 -55.77 18.53
C THR A 246 -19.39 -57.09 18.77
N ASP A 247 -18.19 -57.02 19.36
CA ASP A 247 -17.40 -58.19 19.71
C ASP A 247 -18.11 -59.07 20.76
N ALA A 248 -18.84 -58.46 21.69
CA ALA A 248 -19.61 -59.14 22.72
C ALA A 248 -20.98 -59.68 22.24
N SER A 249 -21.26 -59.67 20.93
CA SER A 249 -22.48 -60.23 20.31
C SER A 249 -23.80 -59.69 20.86
N VAL A 250 -23.85 -58.38 21.14
CA VAL A 250 -25.08 -57.70 21.61
C VAL A 250 -26.13 -57.63 20.51
N GLU A 251 -27.41 -57.68 20.88
CA GLU A 251 -28.55 -57.64 19.96
C GLU A 251 -28.48 -56.48 18.94
N ALA A 252 -28.64 -56.81 17.67
CA ALA A 252 -28.43 -55.88 16.54
C ALA A 252 -29.41 -54.69 16.52
N SER A 253 -30.52 -54.74 17.26
CA SER A 253 -31.52 -53.68 17.36
C SER A 253 -31.00 -52.48 18.16
N ALA A 254 -30.43 -52.70 19.35
CA ALA A 254 -29.84 -51.65 20.19
C ALA A 254 -28.59 -51.04 19.55
N LEU A 255 -27.75 -51.87 18.93
CA LEU A 255 -26.56 -51.40 18.21
C LEU A 255 -26.92 -50.49 17.04
N ARG A 256 -27.95 -50.83 16.24
CA ARG A 256 -28.42 -49.95 15.14
C ARG A 256 -28.85 -48.57 15.63
N SER A 257 -29.55 -48.50 16.76
CA SER A 257 -29.97 -47.23 17.37
C SER A 257 -28.79 -46.37 17.87
N ILE A 258 -27.77 -47.02 18.43
CA ILE A 258 -26.51 -46.36 18.83
C ILE A 258 -25.79 -45.81 17.60
N HIS A 259 -25.64 -46.61 16.54
CA HIS A 259 -24.99 -46.18 15.29
C HIS A 259 -25.69 -44.97 14.66
N GLU A 260 -27.03 -44.97 14.63
CA GLU A 260 -27.78 -43.82 14.12
C GLU A 260 -27.58 -42.58 14.99
N SER A 261 -27.55 -42.73 16.31
CA SER A 261 -27.27 -41.63 17.22
C SER A 261 -25.86 -41.06 17.05
N VAL A 262 -24.85 -41.91 16.83
CA VAL A 262 -23.46 -41.50 16.53
C VAL A 262 -23.40 -40.73 15.21
N ARG A 263 -24.09 -41.20 14.17
CA ARG A 263 -24.15 -40.51 12.87
C ARG A 263 -24.74 -39.11 13.00
N VAL A 264 -25.81 -38.94 13.79
CA VAL A 264 -26.43 -37.64 14.06
C VAL A 264 -25.48 -36.72 14.83
N LEU A 265 -24.81 -37.24 15.87
CA LEU A 265 -23.85 -36.47 16.66
C LEU A 265 -22.64 -36.01 15.81
N HIS A 266 -22.11 -36.85 14.91
CA HIS A 266 -21.08 -36.44 13.96
C HIS A 266 -21.53 -35.30 13.03
N LYS A 267 -22.80 -35.35 12.56
CA LYS A 267 -23.38 -34.27 11.75
C LYS A 267 -23.48 -32.97 12.56
N GLN A 268 -23.89 -33.05 13.82
CA GLN A 268 -23.94 -31.88 14.72
C GLN A 268 -22.55 -31.31 15.00
N GLN A 269 -21.55 -32.14 15.29
CA GLN A 269 -20.17 -31.71 15.50
C GLN A 269 -19.61 -30.98 14.28
N ARG A 270 -19.86 -31.50 13.07
CA ARG A 270 -19.44 -30.86 11.82
C ARG A 270 -20.12 -29.50 11.64
N ALA A 271 -21.41 -29.39 11.95
CA ALA A 271 -22.14 -28.13 11.88
C ALA A 271 -21.59 -27.10 12.88
N ILE A 272 -21.28 -27.51 14.12
CA ILE A 272 -20.69 -26.64 15.14
C ILE A 272 -19.30 -26.15 14.69
N ARG A 273 -18.44 -27.03 14.15
CA ARG A 273 -17.13 -26.63 13.63
C ARG A 273 -17.23 -25.63 12.48
N LEU A 274 -18.17 -25.83 11.55
CA LEU A 274 -18.41 -24.89 10.45
C LEU A 274 -18.92 -23.53 10.97
N GLN A 275 -19.77 -23.50 11.99
CA GLN A 275 -20.23 -22.27 12.62
C GLN A 275 -19.11 -21.54 13.38
N CYS A 276 -18.21 -22.26 14.06
CA CYS A 276 -17.05 -21.67 14.71
C CYS A 276 -16.02 -21.14 13.69
N ALA A 277 -15.86 -21.80 12.54
CA ALA A 277 -15.00 -21.34 11.45
C ALA A 277 -15.60 -20.17 10.65
N ALA A 278 -16.93 -20.03 10.62
CA ALA A 278 -17.65 -18.95 9.96
C ALA A 278 -17.87 -17.71 10.85
N ARG A 279 -17.42 -17.73 12.13
CA ARG A 279 -17.34 -16.50 12.92
C ARG A 279 -16.20 -15.66 12.34
N PRO A 280 -16.46 -14.44 11.81
CA PRO A 280 -15.39 -13.57 11.38
C PRO A 280 -14.56 -13.20 12.61
N ASN A 281 -13.29 -13.60 12.64
CA ASN A 281 -12.31 -12.89 13.43
C ASN A 281 -12.30 -11.46 12.89
N SER A 282 -12.92 -10.56 13.65
CA SER A 282 -12.80 -9.12 13.49
C SER A 282 -11.32 -8.75 13.28
N MET A 283 -11.08 -7.94 12.25
CA MET A 283 -9.80 -7.37 11.81
C MET A 283 -8.82 -8.34 11.16
N THR A 284 -9.05 -8.61 9.87
CA THR A 284 -7.95 -8.60 8.91
C THR A 284 -8.18 -7.40 7.99
N PHE A 285 -7.25 -6.45 8.02
CA PHE A 285 -7.18 -5.36 7.06
C PHE A 285 -6.98 -5.99 5.67
N GLU A 286 -7.98 -5.87 4.79
CA GLU A 286 -7.76 -6.02 3.36
C GLU A 286 -7.04 -4.76 2.88
N ILE A 287 -5.75 -4.90 2.57
CA ILE A 287 -5.02 -3.90 1.80
C ILE A 287 -5.53 -4.04 0.37
N ASP A 288 -6.23 -3.01 -0.09
CA ASP A 288 -6.77 -2.89 -1.45
C ASP A 288 -5.60 -2.60 -2.41
N GLU A 289 -4.91 -3.66 -2.86
CA GLU A 289 -3.99 -3.57 -3.99
C GLU A 289 -4.80 -3.51 -5.29
N LYS A 290 -5.22 -2.29 -5.66
CA LYS A 290 -5.36 -1.86 -7.06
C LYS A 290 -5.67 -0.36 -7.12
N GLN A 291 -4.67 0.43 -7.48
CA GLN A 291 -4.65 1.22 -8.71
C GLN A 291 -3.50 2.22 -8.71
N HIS A 292 -2.51 1.99 -9.58
CA HIS A 292 -1.84 2.94 -10.50
C HIS A 292 -0.51 2.31 -10.92
N SER A 293 -0.44 1.68 -12.10
CA SER A 293 -0.26 2.32 -13.41
C SER A 293 1.21 2.58 -13.72
N THR A 294 1.71 1.79 -14.67
CA THR A 294 2.65 2.17 -15.74
C THR A 294 3.98 2.81 -15.34
N ALA A 295 5.06 2.02 -15.32
CA ALA A 295 6.31 2.29 -16.04
C ALA A 295 7.30 1.15 -15.76
N ASP A 296 7.83 0.54 -16.83
CA ASP A 296 9.26 0.22 -17.01
C ASP A 296 9.42 -0.91 -18.01
N ASP A 297 9.16 -0.57 -19.27
CA ASP A 297 9.74 -1.23 -20.43
C ASP A 297 10.53 -0.17 -21.21
N ALA A 298 11.81 0.00 -20.86
CA ALA A 298 12.87 0.52 -21.72
C ALA A 298 14.16 0.73 -20.92
N THR A 299 15.12 -0.20 -21.03
CA THR A 299 16.56 0.14 -21.06
C THR A 299 17.37 -1.10 -21.44
N ARG A 300 17.48 -1.35 -22.75
CA ARG A 300 18.62 -2.05 -23.34
C ARG A 300 18.97 -1.37 -24.65
N HIS A 301 19.80 -0.34 -24.56
CA HIS A 301 20.58 0.14 -25.70
C HIS A 301 22.07 -0.08 -25.44
N ASP A 302 22.61 -0.89 -26.34
CA ASP A 302 23.98 -0.99 -26.84
C ASP A 302 25.08 -0.18 -26.17
N VAL A 303 26.07 -0.93 -25.68
CA VAL A 303 27.42 -0.47 -25.41
C VAL A 303 28.14 -0.32 -26.75
N GLY A 304 28.57 0.90 -27.04
CA GLY A 304 29.35 1.24 -28.22
C GLY A 304 30.65 0.44 -28.33
N ASP A 305 30.78 -0.21 -29.48
CA ASP A 305 32.05 -0.53 -30.11
C ASP A 305 32.54 0.70 -30.90
N VAL A 306 33.81 0.68 -31.34
CA VAL A 306 34.60 1.70 -32.07
C VAL A 306 35.69 2.34 -31.20
N ARG A 307 36.82 1.63 -31.12
CA ARG A 307 38.14 2.26 -31.22
C ARG A 307 38.57 2.29 -32.68
N GLY A 308 38.70 3.51 -33.20
CA GLY A 308 39.69 3.87 -34.22
C GLY A 308 40.84 4.60 -33.53
#